data_AF-A0A347VJE3-F1
#
_entry.id   AF-A0A347VJE3-F1
#
_cell.length_a   1.000
_cell.length_b   1.000
_cell.length_c   1.000
_cell.angle_alpha   90.00
_cell.angle_beta   90.00
_cell.angle_gamma   90.00
#
_symmetry.space_group_name_H-M   'P 1'
#
loop_
_entity.id
_entity.type
_entity.pdbx_description
1 polymer ?
#
loop_
_entity_poly.entity_id
_entity_poly.type
_entity_poly.pdbx_seq_one_letter_code
_entity_poly.pdbx_strand_id
1 'polypeptide(L)'
;MKKLTLVIMAAGDSLRFCDSAESSFVGSKDFMESKFIESSLKDSKNCIESKIQNDKKDSKSYTESKMQDFIESNLIESKKPNVKKQWIRINTTPLWLIVLQNLSKQILTSLAKLDSIKLTQIIITASTTDLHYMKKLCPTNLDSTNIPIHIIQGGNTRYNSLKNALAFIESNLQDSIDSHFVMVNDCARFNTQLKVIHDLLESLSCENNDCIAPFINISDTAIYLEDSNITHLKRENLKLIQTPQISKLGKLIESTKLNIDFSDETSAINALKNATIKLIDGDKQMNKLTTTQDLGLLKPLFDALDSKLDSSQTLIGQGSDIHAFESNKIMYLCGVRIESKVGFKAHSDGDVGIHAIIDAILGAMNCGDIGELFPDSDNAYKNADSKILLKRVYDYTLSVGLEIVNIDVTLIAQTPKISPYKSQMQEALAHILYLQKSQISIKATTAEHLGFIGRKEGILATAITQLKPRNIFKEMR
;
A
#
# COMPACT_ATOMS: atom_id res chain seq x y z
N MET A 1 -27.86 3.71 25.71
CA MET A 1 -27.51 3.36 24.31
C MET A 1 -26.01 3.10 24.25
N LYS A 2 -25.60 1.92 23.77
CA LYS A 2 -24.19 1.53 23.58
C LYS A 2 -23.67 2.18 22.29
N LYS A 3 -22.49 2.79 22.34
CA LYS A 3 -21.86 3.45 21.19
C LYS A 3 -20.79 2.53 20.62
N LEU A 4 -20.96 2.17 19.36
CA LEU A 4 -20.05 1.27 18.65
C LEU A 4 -19.15 2.07 17.71
N THR A 5 -17.86 1.79 17.75
CA THR A 5 -16.89 2.19 16.72
C THR A 5 -16.43 0.95 15.97
N LEU A 6 -16.48 0.98 14.63
CA LEU A 6 -15.87 -0.07 13.82
C LEU A 6 -14.41 0.30 13.52
N VAL A 7 -13.48 -0.63 13.74
CA VAL A 7 -12.07 -0.51 13.37
C VAL A 7 -11.74 -1.60 12.35
N ILE A 8 -11.30 -1.19 11.15
CA ILE A 8 -10.80 -2.10 10.11
C ILE A 8 -9.27 -2.04 10.09
N MET A 9 -8.64 -3.19 10.31
CA MET A 9 -7.19 -3.33 10.31
C MET A 9 -6.67 -3.55 8.88
N ALA A 10 -6.25 -2.47 8.21
CA ALA A 10 -5.78 -2.49 6.83
C ALA A 10 -4.29 -2.10 6.65
N ALA A 11 -3.55 -1.90 7.75
CA ALA A 11 -2.10 -1.69 7.75
C ALA A 11 -1.30 -3.01 7.60
N GLY A 12 -1.82 -3.97 6.84
CA GLY A 12 -1.26 -5.32 6.72
C GLY A 12 -0.09 -5.43 5.74
N ASP A 13 0.71 -6.48 5.90
CA ASP A 13 1.79 -6.84 4.98
C ASP A 13 1.27 -7.60 3.74
N SER A 14 2.15 -7.80 2.75
CA SER A 14 1.91 -8.63 1.56
C SER A 14 1.62 -10.10 1.88
N LEU A 15 1.07 -10.84 0.91
CA LEU A 15 0.86 -12.29 1.02
C LEU A 15 2.19 -13.01 1.28
N ARG A 16 2.18 -13.99 2.20
CA ARG A 16 3.31 -14.88 2.45
C ARG A 16 3.29 -16.02 1.44
N PHE A 17 4.44 -16.37 0.86
CA PHE A 17 4.60 -17.58 0.05
C PHE A 17 4.65 -18.82 0.97
N CYS A 18 4.23 -19.98 0.44
CA CYS A 18 4.13 -21.21 1.22
C CYS A 18 5.43 -22.03 1.29
N ASP A 19 6.53 -21.61 0.65
CA ASP A 19 7.73 -22.43 0.56
C ASP A 19 8.69 -22.27 1.76
N SER A 20 8.89 -23.43 2.41
CA SER A 20 9.95 -23.93 3.30
C SER A 20 10.39 -23.12 4.52
N ALA A 21 10.47 -23.85 5.63
CA ALA A 21 11.22 -23.48 6.83
C ALA A 21 12.66 -23.07 6.48
N GLU A 22 12.93 -21.77 6.46
CA GLU A 22 14.27 -21.23 6.60
C GLU A 22 14.29 -20.19 7.71
N SER A 23 15.27 -20.41 8.58
CA SER A 23 15.72 -19.55 9.67
C SER A 23 15.73 -18.07 9.30
N SER A 24 15.23 -17.26 10.23
CA SER A 24 15.42 -15.82 10.37
C SER A 24 16.57 -15.22 9.54
N PHE A 25 16.25 -14.78 8.33
CA PHE A 25 16.99 -13.71 7.66
C PHE A 25 16.16 -12.44 7.77
N VAL A 26 16.63 -11.51 8.60
CA VAL A 26 16.12 -10.14 8.69
C VAL A 26 16.50 -9.44 7.38
N GLY A 27 15.61 -9.53 6.39
CA GLY A 27 15.75 -8.88 5.09
C GLY A 27 14.98 -7.56 5.05
N SER A 28 15.73 -6.46 5.13
CA SER A 28 15.41 -5.11 4.63
C SER A 28 13.97 -4.62 4.81
N LYS A 29 13.63 -4.23 6.05
CA LYS A 29 12.69 -3.14 6.32
C LYS A 29 13.54 -1.88 6.48
N ASP A 30 13.54 -1.02 5.48
CA ASP A 30 13.76 0.43 5.57
C ASP A 30 13.44 1.03 4.21
N PHE A 31 13.25 2.34 4.15
CA PHE A 31 12.95 3.14 2.95
C PHE A 31 11.46 3.42 2.67
N MET A 32 10.82 3.98 3.68
CA MET A 32 9.94 5.18 3.55
C MET A 32 10.13 6.08 4.78
N GLU A 33 11.39 6.22 5.22
CA GLU A 33 11.79 7.21 6.23
C GLU A 33 12.78 8.19 5.59
N SER A 34 12.25 9.29 5.06
CA SER A 34 13.07 10.46 4.76
C SER A 34 12.31 11.76 5.00
N LYS A 35 11.57 11.80 6.11
CA LYS A 35 11.46 12.94 7.02
C LYS A 35 11.48 12.31 8.42
N PHE A 36 12.32 12.78 9.34
CA PHE A 36 12.49 12.32 10.74
C PHE A 36 13.70 11.44 11.16
N ILE A 37 14.87 11.51 10.50
CA ILE A 37 16.14 11.11 11.16
C ILE A 37 17.20 12.19 10.96
N GLU A 38 17.25 13.16 11.88
CA GLU A 38 18.29 14.21 11.90
C GLU A 38 19.31 14.06 13.04
N SER A 39 19.33 12.94 13.77
CA SER A 39 20.28 12.77 14.88
C SER A 39 21.32 11.65 14.73
N SER A 40 21.27 10.81 13.69
CA SER A 40 22.19 9.65 13.57
C SER A 40 23.25 9.73 12.47
N LEU A 41 23.29 10.83 11.68
CA LEU A 41 24.23 11.01 10.56
C LEU A 41 25.51 11.80 10.92
N LYS A 42 25.69 12.18 12.19
CA LYS A 42 26.93 12.83 12.64
C LYS A 42 28.05 11.83 12.98
N ASP A 43 27.73 10.60 13.34
CA ASP A 43 28.73 9.64 13.81
C ASP A 43 29.34 8.75 12.70
N SER A 44 28.67 8.62 11.56
CA SER A 44 29.17 7.85 10.41
C SER A 44 30.11 8.64 9.48
N LYS A 45 30.12 9.98 9.54
CA LYS A 45 31.12 10.81 8.84
C LYS A 45 32.51 10.73 9.47
N ASN A 46 32.59 10.63 10.80
CA ASN A 46 33.86 10.55 11.51
C ASN A 46 34.60 9.22 11.33
N CYS A 47 33.90 8.16 10.89
CA CYS A 47 34.51 6.83 10.68
C CYS A 47 35.11 6.65 9.28
N ILE A 48 34.70 7.47 8.30
CA ILE A 48 35.19 7.41 6.91
C ILE A 48 36.32 8.42 6.67
N GLU A 49 36.32 9.55 7.38
CA GLU A 49 37.39 10.56 7.28
C GLU A 49 38.74 10.11 7.87
N SER A 50 38.79 9.02 8.64
CA SER A 50 40.05 8.46 9.18
C SER A 50 40.75 7.44 8.25
N LYS A 51 40.13 7.05 7.13
CA LYS A 51 40.70 6.08 6.17
C LYS A 51 41.11 6.66 4.82
N ILE A 52 40.99 7.98 4.62
CA ILE A 52 41.43 8.68 3.40
C ILE A 52 42.46 9.75 3.76
N GLN A 53 43.58 9.31 4.32
CA GLN A 53 44.84 10.05 4.33
C GLN A 53 45.90 9.17 3.67
N ASN A 54 45.81 9.06 2.34
CA ASN A 54 46.91 9.01 1.39
C ASN A 54 46.31 8.84 -0.01
N ASP A 55 46.95 9.46 -1.01
CA ASP A 55 46.62 9.48 -2.43
C ASP A 55 45.54 10.47 -2.89
N LYS A 56 45.96 11.74 -2.94
CA LYS A 56 45.34 12.78 -3.78
C LYS A 56 45.83 12.65 -5.22
N LYS A 57 44.99 12.10 -6.09
CA LYS A 57 44.65 12.57 -7.46
C LYS A 57 43.81 11.48 -8.14
N ASP A 58 42.76 11.89 -8.87
CA ASP A 58 41.87 11.06 -9.72
C ASP A 58 40.69 10.28 -9.11
N SER A 59 40.18 10.65 -7.92
CA SER A 59 39.08 9.90 -7.28
C SER A 59 37.64 10.33 -7.59
N LYS A 60 37.41 11.46 -8.29
CA LYS A 60 36.04 12.00 -8.49
C LYS A 60 35.28 11.40 -9.69
N SER A 61 35.94 11.13 -10.82
CA SER A 61 35.26 10.50 -11.97
C SER A 61 35.09 8.99 -11.82
N TYR A 62 35.96 8.34 -11.04
CA TYR A 62 35.98 6.89 -10.82
C TYR A 62 34.93 6.43 -9.79
N THR A 63 34.51 7.31 -8.88
CA THR A 63 33.46 7.03 -7.88
C THR A 63 32.04 7.24 -8.43
N GLU A 64 31.84 8.22 -9.30
CA GLU A 64 30.55 8.42 -9.99
C GLU A 64 30.22 7.27 -10.94
N SER A 65 31.18 6.79 -11.74
CA SER A 65 31.01 5.62 -12.62
C SER A 65 30.66 4.35 -11.84
N LYS A 66 31.36 4.04 -10.74
CA LYS A 66 31.04 2.85 -9.93
C LYS A 66 29.70 2.94 -9.21
N MET A 67 29.25 4.13 -8.84
CA MET A 67 27.93 4.33 -8.21
C MET A 67 26.81 4.21 -9.25
N GLN A 68 27.05 4.66 -10.48
CA GLN A 68 26.14 4.50 -11.61
C GLN A 68 26.06 3.02 -12.05
N ASP A 69 27.20 2.33 -12.13
CA ASP A 69 27.28 0.89 -12.38
C ASP A 69 26.63 0.08 -11.23
N PHE A 70 26.69 0.56 -9.98
CA PHE A 70 26.03 -0.04 -8.81
C PHE A 70 24.50 0.18 -8.83
N ILE A 71 24.03 1.34 -9.30
CA ILE A 71 22.61 1.63 -9.48
C ILE A 71 22.06 0.84 -10.68
N GLU A 72 22.81 0.76 -11.77
CA GLU A 72 22.46 -0.05 -12.95
C GLU A 72 22.48 -1.56 -12.65
N SER A 73 23.42 -2.05 -11.83
CA SER A 73 23.43 -3.45 -11.38
C SER A 73 22.34 -3.78 -10.35
N ASN A 74 21.91 -2.84 -9.49
CA ASN A 74 20.75 -3.05 -8.62
C ASN A 74 19.39 -2.89 -9.33
N LEU A 75 19.34 -2.20 -10.47
CA LEU A 75 18.18 -2.24 -11.37
C LEU A 75 17.96 -3.66 -11.94
N ILE A 76 19.04 -4.43 -12.12
CA ILE A 76 19.05 -5.76 -12.78
C ILE A 76 18.53 -6.89 -11.86
N GLU A 77 18.54 -6.74 -10.53
CA GLU A 77 18.08 -7.80 -9.59
C GLU A 77 16.68 -7.60 -8.99
N SER A 78 15.90 -6.62 -9.47
CA SER A 78 14.63 -6.28 -8.83
C SER A 78 13.47 -7.18 -9.25
N LYS A 79 13.11 -8.15 -8.40
CA LYS A 79 11.87 -8.94 -8.50
C LYS A 79 10.65 -8.02 -8.38
N LYS A 80 9.61 -8.22 -9.22
CA LYS A 80 8.34 -7.47 -9.13
C LYS A 80 7.82 -7.52 -7.67
N PRO A 81 7.43 -6.38 -7.07
CA PRO A 81 6.93 -6.37 -5.70
C PRO A 81 5.64 -7.19 -5.58
N ASN A 82 5.43 -7.83 -4.44
CA ASN A 82 4.18 -8.54 -4.15
C ASN A 82 3.05 -7.55 -3.87
N VAL A 83 1.83 -7.87 -4.33
CA VAL A 83 0.62 -7.12 -3.98
C VAL A 83 0.37 -7.21 -2.48
N LYS A 84 0.13 -6.07 -1.84
CA LYS A 84 -0.32 -6.01 -0.44
C LYS A 84 -1.76 -6.53 -0.33
N LYS A 85 -2.07 -7.31 0.71
CA LYS A 85 -3.37 -8.00 0.84
C LYS A 85 -4.57 -7.07 0.72
N GLN A 86 -4.54 -5.95 1.44
CA GLN A 86 -5.57 -4.92 1.44
C GLN A 86 -5.80 -4.28 0.06
N TRP A 87 -4.80 -4.33 -0.82
CA TRP A 87 -4.81 -3.73 -2.15
C TRP A 87 -5.08 -4.73 -3.27
N ILE A 88 -5.34 -6.01 -2.95
CA ILE A 88 -5.90 -6.93 -3.94
C ILE A 88 -7.18 -6.32 -4.49
N ARG A 89 -7.30 -6.28 -5.82
CA ARG A 89 -8.41 -5.60 -6.48
C ARG A 89 -9.37 -6.59 -7.08
N ILE A 90 -10.65 -6.24 -6.99
CA ILE A 90 -11.74 -6.92 -7.67
C ILE A 90 -12.38 -5.88 -8.55
N ASN A 91 -12.20 -6.04 -9.87
CA ASN A 91 -12.24 -4.93 -10.81
C ASN A 91 -11.32 -3.80 -10.30
N THR A 92 -11.76 -2.54 -10.35
CA THR A 92 -10.95 -1.40 -9.92
C THR A 92 -11.01 -1.15 -8.40
N THR A 93 -11.84 -1.89 -7.64
CA THR A 93 -12.03 -1.66 -6.20
C THR A 93 -11.04 -2.47 -5.34
N PRO A 94 -10.28 -1.85 -4.43
CA PRO A 94 -9.37 -2.56 -3.54
C PRO A 94 -10.11 -3.29 -2.41
N LEU A 95 -9.54 -4.40 -1.93
CA LEU A 95 -10.14 -5.30 -0.95
C LEU A 95 -10.56 -4.57 0.33
N TRP A 96 -9.74 -3.65 0.85
CA TRP A 96 -10.10 -2.90 2.06
C TRP A 96 -11.39 -2.08 1.91
N LEU A 97 -11.64 -1.54 0.72
CA LEU A 97 -12.84 -0.76 0.44
C LEU A 97 -14.06 -1.68 0.30
N ILE A 98 -13.87 -2.88 -0.27
CA ILE A 98 -14.90 -3.91 -0.31
C ILE A 98 -15.27 -4.36 1.11
N VAL A 99 -14.28 -4.57 1.98
CA VAL A 99 -14.51 -4.92 3.40
C VAL A 99 -15.26 -3.79 4.11
N LEU A 100 -14.86 -2.53 3.90
CA LEU A 100 -15.57 -1.37 4.45
C LEU A 100 -17.05 -1.39 4.05
N GLN A 101 -17.35 -1.53 2.76
CA GLN A 101 -18.72 -1.53 2.25
C GLN A 101 -19.54 -2.70 2.78
N ASN A 102 -19.02 -3.92 2.68
CA ASN A 102 -19.74 -5.13 3.08
C ASN A 102 -19.99 -5.18 4.58
N LEU A 103 -18.96 -4.94 5.39
CA LEU A 103 -19.06 -5.02 6.84
C LEU A 103 -19.97 -3.92 7.39
N SER A 104 -19.85 -2.69 6.88
CA SER A 104 -20.72 -1.59 7.31
C SER A 104 -22.17 -1.87 6.96
N LYS A 105 -22.45 -2.39 5.76
CA LYS A 105 -23.81 -2.79 5.35
C LYS A 105 -24.37 -3.88 6.27
N GLN A 106 -23.58 -4.90 6.61
CA GLN A 106 -24.01 -5.98 7.51
C GLN A 106 -24.31 -5.45 8.92
N ILE A 107 -23.44 -4.58 9.46
CA ILE A 107 -23.64 -3.96 10.77
C ILE A 107 -24.93 -3.13 10.78
N LEU A 108 -25.12 -2.24 9.80
CA LEU A 108 -26.33 -1.42 9.71
C LEU A 108 -27.61 -2.27 9.57
N THR A 109 -27.55 -3.34 8.78
CA THR A 109 -28.66 -4.29 8.62
C THR A 109 -29.04 -4.94 9.95
N SER A 110 -28.04 -5.33 10.75
CA SER A 110 -28.26 -5.90 12.08
C SER A 110 -28.74 -4.87 13.10
N LEU A 111 -28.18 -3.65 13.06
CA LEU A 111 -28.57 -2.55 13.96
C LEU A 111 -29.99 -2.04 13.72
N ALA A 112 -30.53 -2.16 12.50
CA ALA A 112 -31.93 -1.85 12.21
C ALA A 112 -32.93 -2.70 13.01
N LYS A 113 -32.46 -3.78 13.65
CA LYS A 113 -33.26 -4.66 14.54
C LYS A 113 -32.91 -4.47 16.03
N LEU A 114 -31.97 -3.60 16.37
CA LEU A 114 -31.40 -3.45 17.71
C LEU A 114 -31.30 -1.96 18.09
N ASP A 115 -32.29 -1.45 18.82
CA ASP A 115 -32.35 -0.03 19.23
C ASP A 115 -31.36 0.34 20.34
N SER A 116 -30.71 -0.64 20.96
CA SER A 116 -29.81 -0.45 22.11
C SER A 116 -28.40 0.00 21.73
N ILE A 117 -28.01 -0.15 20.45
CA ILE A 117 -26.65 0.09 19.95
C ILE A 117 -26.68 1.07 18.78
N LYS A 118 -25.74 2.01 18.75
CA LYS A 118 -25.54 2.96 17.66
C LYS A 118 -24.11 2.88 17.12
N LEU A 119 -23.95 2.66 15.82
CA LEU A 119 -22.67 2.86 15.13
C LEU A 119 -22.39 4.36 15.04
N THR A 120 -21.24 4.80 15.55
CA THR A 120 -20.91 6.23 15.70
C THR A 120 -19.86 6.70 14.73
N GLN A 121 -18.90 5.85 14.38
CA GLN A 121 -17.81 6.16 13.47
C GLN A 121 -17.16 4.88 12.95
N ILE A 122 -16.39 5.02 11.88
CA ILE A 122 -15.55 3.96 11.32
C ILE A 122 -14.11 4.46 11.25
N ILE A 123 -13.17 3.62 11.69
CA ILE A 123 -11.75 3.88 11.62
C ILE A 123 -11.10 2.80 10.77
N ILE A 124 -10.23 3.20 9.87
CA ILE A 124 -9.41 2.29 9.08
C ILE A 124 -7.95 2.62 9.36
N THR A 125 -7.19 1.63 9.80
CA THR A 125 -5.74 1.79 9.97
C THR A 125 -5.03 1.54 8.65
N ALA A 126 -4.15 2.45 8.25
CA ALA A 126 -3.37 2.37 7.03
C ALA A 126 -1.87 2.43 7.35
N SER A 127 -1.03 1.74 6.59
CA SER A 127 0.42 1.94 6.70
C SER A 127 0.78 3.38 6.34
N THR A 128 1.93 3.88 6.81
CA THR A 128 2.42 5.23 6.46
C THR A 128 2.43 5.45 4.93
N THR A 129 2.82 4.42 4.17
CA THR A 129 2.91 4.45 2.71
C THR A 129 1.56 4.42 2.00
N ASP A 130 0.52 3.89 2.65
CA ASP A 130 -0.80 3.74 2.06
C ASP A 130 -1.76 4.86 2.50
N LEU A 131 -1.45 5.56 3.60
CA LEU A 131 -2.33 6.54 4.24
C LEU A 131 -2.87 7.60 3.28
N HIS A 132 -1.99 8.21 2.48
CA HIS A 132 -2.40 9.26 1.54
C HIS A 132 -3.35 8.72 0.48
N TYR A 133 -2.99 7.60 -0.15
CA TYR A 133 -3.78 7.03 -1.23
C TYR A 133 -5.12 6.45 -0.74
N MET A 134 -5.12 5.79 0.43
CA MET A 134 -6.36 5.32 1.06
C MET A 134 -7.30 6.48 1.41
N LYS A 135 -6.79 7.62 1.90
CA LYS A 135 -7.61 8.83 2.14
C LYS A 135 -8.26 9.35 0.86
N LYS A 136 -7.52 9.33 -0.26
CA LYS A 136 -8.01 9.82 -1.55
C LYS A 136 -9.09 8.93 -2.15
N LEU A 137 -9.04 7.62 -1.91
CA LEU A 137 -10.04 6.66 -2.36
C LEU A 137 -11.22 6.48 -1.40
N CYS A 138 -11.06 6.84 -0.13
CA CYS A 138 -12.09 6.64 0.88
C CYS A 138 -13.19 7.71 0.76
N PRO A 139 -14.49 7.34 0.73
CA PRO A 139 -15.55 8.31 0.88
C PRO A 139 -15.47 8.96 2.27
N THR A 140 -15.82 10.24 2.38
CA THR A 140 -15.75 10.98 3.64
C THR A 140 -16.73 10.45 4.69
N ASN A 141 -17.91 9.98 4.25
CA ASN A 141 -18.94 9.39 5.10
C ASN A 141 -19.48 8.10 4.48
N LEU A 142 -20.05 7.24 5.33
CA LEU A 142 -20.76 6.04 4.88
C LEU A 142 -22.13 6.42 4.31
N ASP A 143 -22.21 6.59 2.99
CA ASP A 143 -23.43 6.90 2.21
C ASP A 143 -24.35 7.92 2.91
N SER A 144 -25.67 7.69 2.92
CA SER A 144 -26.69 8.57 3.50
C SER A 144 -26.75 8.57 5.03
N THR A 145 -25.85 7.85 5.72
CA THR A 145 -25.94 7.68 7.18
C THR A 145 -25.23 8.79 7.97
N ASN A 146 -24.43 9.64 7.31
CA ASN A 146 -23.56 10.64 7.94
C ASN A 146 -22.60 10.07 9.00
N ILE A 147 -22.33 8.75 8.98
CA ILE A 147 -21.34 8.14 9.87
C ILE A 147 -19.94 8.48 9.32
N PRO A 148 -19.08 9.17 10.10
CA PRO A 148 -17.77 9.60 9.64
C PRO A 148 -16.82 8.41 9.49
N ILE A 149 -15.98 8.49 8.46
CA ILE A 149 -14.92 7.51 8.20
C ILE A 149 -13.56 8.19 8.37
N HIS A 150 -12.71 7.61 9.21
CA HIS A 150 -11.37 8.13 9.48
C HIS A 150 -10.30 7.13 9.03
N ILE A 151 -9.44 7.54 8.09
CA ILE A 151 -8.21 6.79 7.80
C ILE A 151 -7.09 7.37 8.68
N ILE A 152 -6.53 6.51 9.54
CA ILE A 152 -5.44 6.89 10.46
C ILE A 152 -4.19 6.07 10.19
N GLN A 153 -3.05 6.60 10.62
CA GLN A 153 -1.77 5.90 10.52
C GLN A 153 -1.72 4.73 11.52
N GLY A 154 -1.50 3.52 11.01
CA GLY A 154 -1.20 2.33 11.79
C GLY A 154 0.23 2.31 12.33
N GLY A 155 0.57 1.26 13.05
CA GLY A 155 1.92 1.01 13.56
C GLY A 155 2.59 -0.17 12.86
N ASN A 156 3.80 -0.51 13.30
CA ASN A 156 4.61 -1.59 12.69
C ASN A 156 4.09 -3.01 12.95
N THR A 157 3.11 -3.16 13.85
CA THR A 157 2.44 -4.42 14.16
C THR A 157 0.93 -4.22 14.19
N ARG A 158 0.16 -5.32 14.13
CA ARG A 158 -1.30 -5.28 14.25
C ARG A 158 -1.71 -4.60 15.57
N TYR A 159 -1.08 -4.99 16.66
CA TYR A 159 -1.32 -4.42 17.98
C TYR A 159 -1.03 -2.91 18.03
N ASN A 160 0.12 -2.45 17.50
CA ASN A 160 0.44 -1.02 17.47
C ASN A 160 -0.54 -0.22 16.60
N SER A 161 -1.02 -0.79 15.50
CA SER A 161 -2.07 -0.19 14.68
C SER A 161 -3.38 -0.04 15.46
N LEU A 162 -3.75 -1.05 16.25
CA LEU A 162 -4.94 -1.01 17.09
C LEU A 162 -4.77 0.04 18.20
N LYS A 163 -3.60 0.11 18.84
CA LYS A 163 -3.28 1.12 19.86
C LYS A 163 -3.47 2.54 19.33
N ASN A 164 -3.01 2.84 18.11
CA ASN A 164 -3.23 4.13 17.47
C ASN A 164 -4.72 4.42 17.26
N ALA A 165 -5.50 3.41 16.83
CA ALA A 165 -6.96 3.55 16.70
C ALA A 165 -7.64 3.82 18.05
N LEU A 166 -7.26 3.11 19.10
CA LEU A 166 -7.83 3.31 20.44
C LEU A 166 -7.50 4.69 21.00
N ALA A 167 -6.26 5.16 20.82
CA ALA A 167 -5.85 6.51 21.23
C ALA A 167 -6.63 7.61 20.46
N PHE A 168 -6.87 7.39 19.16
CA PHE A 168 -7.73 8.27 18.37
C PHE A 168 -9.17 8.30 18.91
N ILE A 169 -9.76 7.14 19.23
CA ILE A 169 -11.11 7.08 19.80
C ILE A 169 -11.15 7.80 21.16
N GLU A 170 -10.21 7.48 22.06
CA GLU A 170 -10.14 8.02 23.42
C GLU A 170 -10.03 9.55 23.44
N SER A 171 -9.16 10.10 22.60
CA SER A 171 -8.94 11.56 22.51
C SER A 171 -10.14 12.33 21.95
N ASN A 172 -11.11 11.65 21.31
CA ASN A 172 -12.31 12.25 20.72
C ASN A 172 -13.60 11.89 21.47
N LEU A 173 -13.50 11.27 22.65
CA LEU A 173 -14.67 10.98 23.48
C LEU A 173 -15.30 12.26 24.02
N GLN A 174 -16.62 12.35 23.89
CA GLN A 174 -17.43 13.45 24.44
C GLN A 174 -18.20 13.03 25.70
N ASP A 175 -18.35 11.72 25.93
CA ASP A 175 -19.13 11.13 27.02
C ASP A 175 -18.32 10.01 27.70
N SER A 176 -18.87 9.41 28.76
CA SER A 176 -18.22 8.33 29.51
C SER A 176 -17.78 7.16 28.62
N ILE A 177 -16.53 6.74 28.83
CA ILE A 177 -15.88 5.61 28.16
C ILE A 177 -16.65 4.28 28.34
N ASP A 178 -17.39 4.13 29.44
CA ASP A 178 -18.13 2.89 29.77
C ASP A 178 -19.30 2.62 28.80
N SER A 179 -19.75 3.66 28.09
CA SER A 179 -20.78 3.53 27.05
C SER A 179 -20.23 3.13 25.67
N HIS A 180 -18.90 3.04 25.52
CA HIS A 180 -18.22 2.87 24.24
C HIS A 180 -17.66 1.46 24.06
N PHE A 181 -17.86 0.93 22.86
CA PHE A 181 -17.45 -0.39 22.42
C PHE A 181 -16.74 -0.28 21.07
N VAL A 182 -15.80 -1.19 20.82
CA VAL A 182 -15.04 -1.24 19.58
C VAL A 182 -15.23 -2.60 18.95
N MET A 183 -15.69 -2.62 17.69
CA MET A 183 -15.67 -3.80 16.84
C MET A 183 -14.41 -3.76 15.99
N VAL A 184 -13.49 -4.70 16.16
CA VAL A 184 -12.24 -4.78 15.37
C VAL A 184 -12.35 -5.90 14.35
N ASN A 185 -12.11 -5.59 13.07
CA ASN A 185 -12.05 -6.58 11.99
C ASN A 185 -10.71 -6.51 11.25
N ASP A 186 -10.15 -7.68 10.90
CA ASP A 186 -9.00 -7.71 10.00
C ASP A 186 -9.46 -7.54 8.55
N CYS A 187 -8.83 -6.65 7.78
CA CYS A 187 -9.12 -6.53 6.34
C CYS A 187 -8.93 -7.85 5.59
N ALA A 188 -8.01 -8.71 6.06
CA ALA A 188 -7.78 -10.03 5.50
C ALA A 188 -8.94 -11.01 5.73
N ARG A 189 -9.89 -10.72 6.63
CA ARG A 189 -11.16 -11.45 6.79
C ARG A 189 -12.25 -10.68 6.06
N PHE A 190 -12.28 -10.85 4.74
CA PHE A 190 -13.13 -10.07 3.86
C PHE A 190 -14.55 -10.64 3.67
N ASN A 191 -14.73 -11.94 3.91
CA ASN A 191 -16.00 -12.64 3.72
C ASN A 191 -16.77 -12.80 5.04
N THR A 192 -17.02 -11.69 5.74
CA THR A 192 -17.80 -11.69 6.98
C THR A 192 -19.24 -12.13 6.71
N GLN A 193 -19.83 -12.88 7.64
CA GLN A 193 -21.18 -13.44 7.49
C GLN A 193 -22.19 -12.63 8.29
N LEU A 194 -23.31 -12.25 7.66
CA LEU A 194 -24.35 -11.43 8.30
C LEU A 194 -24.85 -12.05 9.60
N LYS A 195 -25.00 -13.38 9.65
CA LYS A 195 -25.39 -14.11 10.86
C LYS A 195 -24.41 -13.86 12.01
N VAL A 196 -23.11 -14.02 11.78
CA VAL A 196 -22.09 -13.81 12.82
C VAL A 196 -22.06 -12.36 13.30
N ILE A 197 -22.22 -11.39 12.39
CA ILE A 197 -22.32 -9.97 12.75
C ILE A 197 -23.56 -9.71 13.62
N HIS A 198 -24.71 -10.31 13.27
CA HIS A 198 -25.93 -10.21 14.06
C HIS A 198 -25.75 -10.79 15.46
N ASP A 199 -25.22 -12.01 15.57
CA ASP A 199 -25.00 -12.70 16.84
C ASP A 199 -24.03 -11.93 17.76
N LEU A 200 -22.99 -11.29 17.19
CA LEU A 200 -22.08 -10.40 17.94
C LEU A 200 -22.83 -9.20 18.54
N LEU A 201 -23.65 -8.53 17.73
CA LEU A 201 -24.39 -7.33 18.15
C LEU A 201 -25.55 -7.66 19.10
N GLU A 202 -26.20 -8.81 18.92
CA GLU A 202 -27.24 -9.30 19.83
C GLU A 202 -26.62 -9.65 21.20
N SER A 203 -25.50 -10.37 21.23
CA SER A 203 -24.74 -10.65 22.45
C SER A 203 -24.28 -9.35 23.13
N LEU A 204 -23.82 -8.37 22.34
CA LEU A 204 -23.51 -7.04 22.85
C LEU A 204 -24.76 -6.37 23.44
N SER A 205 -25.94 -6.51 22.87
CA SER A 205 -27.16 -5.88 23.38
C SER A 205 -27.59 -6.47 24.73
N CYS A 206 -27.58 -7.79 24.84
CA CYS A 206 -28.21 -8.53 25.93
C CYS A 206 -27.28 -8.85 27.11
N GLU A 207 -25.97 -8.91 26.89
CA GLU A 207 -24.99 -9.35 27.90
C GLU A 207 -23.99 -8.22 28.26
N ASN A 208 -23.26 -8.40 29.36
CA ASN A 208 -22.25 -7.45 29.85
C ASN A 208 -20.83 -8.05 29.84
N ASN A 209 -20.43 -8.65 28.72
CA ASN A 209 -19.08 -9.19 28.53
C ASN A 209 -18.08 -8.10 28.15
N ASP A 210 -16.81 -8.26 28.53
CA ASP A 210 -15.74 -7.31 28.19
C ASP A 210 -15.23 -7.53 26.76
N CYS A 211 -15.29 -8.76 26.25
CA CYS A 211 -15.00 -9.12 24.87
C CYS A 211 -15.97 -10.19 24.35
N ILE A 212 -16.39 -10.08 23.10
CA ILE A 212 -17.23 -11.05 22.38
C ILE A 212 -16.51 -11.40 21.09
N ALA A 213 -16.26 -12.70 20.87
CA ALA A 213 -15.51 -13.16 19.71
C ALA A 213 -16.09 -14.42 19.07
N PRO A 214 -16.12 -14.49 17.74
CA PRO A 214 -16.47 -15.71 17.03
C PRO A 214 -15.32 -16.72 17.07
N PHE A 215 -15.66 -18.00 17.14
CA PHE A 215 -14.69 -19.09 17.05
C PHE A 215 -15.20 -20.25 16.17
N ILE A 216 -14.26 -21.04 15.66
CA ILE A 216 -14.57 -22.36 15.09
C ILE A 216 -13.82 -23.46 15.84
N ASN A 217 -14.45 -24.64 15.91
CA ASN A 217 -13.82 -25.83 16.45
C ASN A 217 -12.85 -26.45 15.45
N ILE A 218 -11.83 -27.15 15.96
CA ILE A 218 -10.87 -27.91 15.16
C ILE A 218 -11.33 -29.37 15.08
N SER A 219 -11.39 -29.92 13.87
CA SER A 219 -11.66 -31.36 13.64
C SER A 219 -10.40 -32.20 13.69
N ASP A 220 -9.30 -31.63 13.25
CA ASP A 220 -8.06 -32.35 12.99
C ASP A 220 -7.26 -32.55 14.29
N THR A 221 -6.40 -33.57 14.28
CA THR A 221 -5.49 -33.81 15.40
C THR A 221 -4.51 -32.65 15.51
N ALA A 222 -4.43 -32.03 16.68
CA ALA A 222 -3.50 -30.93 16.94
C ALA A 222 -2.39 -31.39 17.88
N ILE A 223 -1.16 -31.02 17.55
CA ILE A 223 0.01 -31.18 18.41
C ILE A 223 0.62 -29.81 18.67
N TYR A 224 1.12 -29.60 19.88
CA TYR A 224 2.01 -28.50 20.20
C TYR A 224 3.44 -29.06 20.19
N LEU A 225 4.26 -28.53 19.29
CA LEU A 225 5.67 -28.89 19.14
C LEU A 225 6.51 -27.71 19.60
N GLU A 226 7.29 -27.92 20.66
CA GLU A 226 8.29 -26.96 21.14
C GLU A 226 9.64 -27.68 21.17
N ASP A 227 10.58 -27.20 20.35
CA ASP A 227 11.83 -27.89 20.00
C ASP A 227 11.60 -29.32 19.50
N SER A 228 11.83 -30.32 20.36
CA SER A 228 11.62 -31.75 20.07
C SER A 228 10.49 -32.38 20.91
N ASN A 229 9.84 -31.58 21.76
CA ASN A 229 8.77 -32.06 22.64
C ASN A 229 7.42 -31.96 21.93
N ILE A 230 6.78 -33.10 21.70
CA ILE A 230 5.45 -33.20 21.11
C ILE A 230 4.42 -33.40 22.22
N THR A 231 3.49 -32.45 22.35
CA THR A 231 2.33 -32.58 23.23
C THR A 231 1.06 -32.70 22.39
N HIS A 232 0.32 -33.79 22.58
CA HIS A 232 -1.01 -33.93 21.98
C HIS A 232 -2.02 -33.02 22.66
N LEU A 233 -2.67 -32.16 21.88
CA LEU A 233 -3.69 -31.26 22.37
C LEU A 233 -5.08 -31.90 22.22
N LYS A 234 -5.92 -31.76 23.24
CA LYS A 234 -7.33 -32.16 23.18
C LYS A 234 -8.08 -31.18 22.28
N ARG A 235 -8.38 -31.60 21.04
CA ARG A 235 -9.04 -30.75 20.02
C ARG A 235 -10.36 -30.14 20.50
N GLU A 236 -11.08 -30.79 21.42
CA GLU A 236 -12.34 -30.28 21.98
C GLU A 236 -12.15 -28.97 22.76
N ASN A 237 -10.96 -28.78 23.34
CA ASN A 237 -10.57 -27.59 24.09
C ASN A 237 -9.95 -26.51 23.20
N LEU A 238 -9.65 -26.81 21.95
CA LEU A 238 -9.06 -25.84 21.02
C LEU A 238 -10.16 -25.04 20.32
N LYS A 239 -9.86 -23.77 20.12
CA LYS A 239 -10.76 -22.79 19.51
C LYS A 239 -9.93 -21.94 18.55
N LEU A 240 -10.33 -21.88 17.29
CA LEU A 240 -9.72 -20.96 16.33
C LEU A 240 -10.53 -19.67 16.35
N ILE A 241 -9.94 -18.64 16.92
CA ILE A 241 -10.59 -17.33 17.07
C ILE A 241 -10.63 -16.60 15.72
N GLN A 242 -11.76 -15.94 15.47
CA GLN A 242 -12.02 -15.16 14.27
C GLN A 242 -12.22 -13.68 14.60
N THR A 243 -12.19 -12.83 13.57
CA THR A 243 -12.64 -11.42 13.60
C THR A 243 -13.85 -11.28 12.67
N PRO A 244 -14.81 -10.38 12.94
CA PRO A 244 -14.73 -9.27 13.90
C PRO A 244 -14.87 -9.68 15.38
N GLN A 245 -14.32 -8.87 16.29
CA GLN A 245 -14.47 -9.01 17.73
C GLN A 245 -14.99 -7.71 18.33
N ILE A 246 -15.87 -7.78 19.32
CA ILE A 246 -16.40 -6.59 20.02
C ILE A 246 -15.82 -6.54 21.44
N SER A 247 -15.21 -5.43 21.82
CA SER A 247 -14.69 -5.22 23.17
C SER A 247 -15.16 -3.91 23.78
N LYS A 248 -15.26 -3.85 25.11
CA LYS A 248 -15.42 -2.58 25.84
C LYS A 248 -14.18 -1.71 25.61
N LEU A 249 -14.38 -0.44 25.23
CA LEU A 249 -13.28 0.48 24.90
C LEU A 249 -12.31 0.62 26.06
N GLY A 250 -12.82 0.87 27.28
CA GLY A 250 -11.99 1.06 28.48
C GLY A 250 -11.13 -0.16 28.81
N LYS A 251 -11.67 -1.38 28.68
CA LYS A 251 -10.92 -2.62 28.90
C LYS A 251 -9.86 -2.84 27.83
N LEU A 252 -10.18 -2.57 26.58
CA LEU A 252 -9.20 -2.72 25.51
C LEU A 252 -8.06 -1.69 25.64
N ILE A 253 -8.34 -0.45 26.04
CA ILE A 253 -7.32 0.55 26.39
C ILE A 253 -6.49 0.11 27.61
N GLU A 254 -7.12 -0.42 28.66
CA GLU A 254 -6.43 -0.96 29.83
C GLU A 254 -5.41 -2.05 29.43
N SER A 255 -5.79 -2.96 28.53
CA SER A 255 -4.89 -4.01 28.01
C SER A 255 -3.64 -3.44 27.35
N THR A 256 -3.73 -2.24 26.75
CA THR A 256 -2.58 -1.64 26.07
C THR A 256 -1.43 -1.26 27.01
N LYS A 257 -1.74 -1.09 28.31
CA LYS A 257 -0.76 -0.74 29.36
C LYS A 257 0.12 -1.91 29.75
N LEU A 258 -0.25 -3.14 29.38
CA LEU A 258 0.55 -4.34 29.62
C LEU A 258 1.80 -4.41 28.73
N ASN A 259 1.84 -3.63 27.64
CA ASN A 259 2.95 -3.60 26.67
C ASN A 259 3.32 -4.99 26.11
N ILE A 260 2.32 -5.84 25.90
CA ILE A 260 2.44 -7.15 25.25
C ILE A 260 1.83 -7.04 23.85
N ASP A 261 2.52 -7.56 22.82
CA ASP A 261 2.00 -7.60 21.45
C ASP A 261 0.99 -8.75 21.31
N PHE A 262 -0.28 -8.43 21.56
CA PHE A 262 -1.37 -9.39 21.44
C PHE A 262 -1.78 -9.61 19.98
N SER A 263 -2.06 -10.87 19.64
CA SER A 263 -2.45 -11.24 18.28
C SER A 263 -3.89 -10.86 17.92
N ASP A 264 -4.76 -10.71 18.92
CA ASP A 264 -6.18 -10.39 18.78
C ASP A 264 -6.76 -9.72 20.05
N GLU A 265 -8.03 -9.31 20.03
CA GLU A 265 -8.64 -8.62 21.16
C GLU A 265 -8.99 -9.58 22.30
N THR A 266 -9.31 -10.85 22.01
CA THR A 266 -9.58 -11.84 23.07
C THR A 266 -8.34 -12.09 23.94
N SER A 267 -7.17 -12.28 23.34
CA SER A 267 -5.93 -12.49 24.10
C SER A 267 -5.55 -11.26 24.92
N ALA A 268 -5.75 -10.05 24.37
CA ALA A 268 -5.52 -8.80 25.09
C ALA A 268 -6.42 -8.65 26.31
N ILE A 269 -7.72 -8.94 26.17
CA ILE A 269 -8.70 -8.83 27.25
C ILE A 269 -8.50 -9.94 28.29
N ASN A 270 -8.15 -11.16 27.85
CA ASN A 270 -7.90 -12.30 28.75
C ASN A 270 -6.72 -12.06 29.70
N ALA A 271 -5.75 -11.23 29.29
CA ALA A 271 -4.60 -10.87 30.12
C ALA A 271 -4.96 -9.94 31.30
N LEU A 272 -6.17 -9.35 31.30
CA LEU A 272 -6.64 -8.49 32.38
C LEU A 272 -7.28 -9.30 33.51
N LYS A 273 -7.14 -8.78 34.74
CA LYS A 273 -7.79 -9.40 35.91
C LYS A 273 -9.30 -9.22 35.83
N ASN A 274 -10.04 -10.29 36.14
CA ASN A 274 -11.51 -10.32 36.21
C ASN A 274 -12.21 -9.92 34.91
N ALA A 275 -11.55 -10.08 33.76
CA ALA A 275 -12.18 -9.83 32.47
C ALA A 275 -13.06 -11.01 32.03
N THR A 276 -14.14 -10.68 31.31
CA THR A 276 -15.13 -11.64 30.83
C THR A 276 -15.11 -11.74 29.31
N ILE A 277 -14.99 -12.96 28.80
CA ILE A 277 -14.97 -13.24 27.36
C ILE A 277 -16.16 -14.14 27.03
N LYS A 278 -16.96 -13.71 26.04
CA LYS A 278 -18.02 -14.53 25.45
C LYS A 278 -17.58 -15.01 24.08
N LEU A 279 -17.57 -16.33 23.92
CA LEU A 279 -17.38 -16.97 22.64
C LEU A 279 -18.73 -17.27 21.99
N ILE A 280 -18.85 -16.97 20.70
CA ILE A 280 -20.02 -17.29 19.88
C ILE A 280 -19.59 -18.13 18.67
N ASP A 281 -20.53 -18.83 18.05
CA ASP A 281 -20.24 -19.61 16.84
C ASP A 281 -19.80 -18.69 15.69
N GLY A 282 -18.61 -18.96 15.16
CA GLY A 282 -18.09 -18.35 13.94
C GLY A 282 -18.54 -19.08 12.68
N ASP A 283 -17.90 -18.76 11.56
CA ASP A 283 -18.20 -19.39 10.27
C ASP A 283 -16.91 -19.80 9.54
N LYS A 284 -16.89 -21.03 9.00
CA LYS A 284 -15.74 -21.56 8.24
C LYS A 284 -15.45 -20.77 6.96
N GLN A 285 -16.39 -19.94 6.48
CA GLN A 285 -16.21 -19.05 5.34
C GLN A 285 -15.46 -17.76 5.71
N MET A 286 -15.35 -17.42 7.01
CA MET A 286 -14.64 -16.24 7.53
C MET A 286 -13.13 -16.47 7.68
N ASN A 287 -12.54 -17.16 6.72
CA ASN A 287 -11.11 -17.44 6.68
C ASN A 287 -10.32 -16.14 6.49
N LYS A 288 -9.13 -16.11 7.10
CA LYS A 288 -8.22 -14.97 7.00
C LYS A 288 -7.28 -15.20 5.83
N LEU A 289 -7.29 -14.30 4.85
CA LEU A 289 -6.36 -14.29 3.74
C LEU A 289 -4.92 -14.08 4.26
N THR A 290 -4.13 -15.15 4.29
CA THR A 290 -2.82 -15.15 4.95
C THR A 290 -1.69 -15.44 3.98
N THR A 291 -1.88 -16.46 3.15
CA THR A 291 -0.91 -17.04 2.23
C THR A 291 -1.40 -16.94 0.78
N THR A 292 -0.52 -17.21 -0.17
CA THR A 292 -0.90 -17.27 -1.60
C THR A 292 -1.90 -18.39 -1.91
N GLN A 293 -1.90 -19.50 -1.15
CA GLN A 293 -2.89 -20.57 -1.30
C GLN A 293 -4.31 -20.09 -0.95
N ASP A 294 -4.42 -19.14 -0.01
CA ASP A 294 -5.69 -18.56 0.40
C ASP A 294 -6.35 -17.67 -0.67
N LEU A 295 -5.65 -17.35 -1.76
CA LEU A 295 -6.22 -16.56 -2.86
C LEU A 295 -7.47 -17.22 -3.46
N GLY A 296 -7.56 -18.55 -3.42
CA GLY A 296 -8.75 -19.29 -3.82
C GLY A 296 -10.03 -18.88 -3.08
N LEU A 297 -9.91 -18.34 -1.86
CA LEU A 297 -11.04 -17.84 -1.07
C LEU A 297 -11.70 -16.62 -1.70
N LEU A 298 -11.00 -15.87 -2.56
CA LEU A 298 -11.55 -14.69 -3.23
C LEU A 298 -12.41 -15.07 -4.44
N LYS A 299 -12.34 -16.30 -4.95
CA LYS A 299 -13.07 -16.72 -6.16
C LYS A 299 -14.57 -16.40 -6.12
N PRO A 300 -15.32 -16.69 -5.04
CA PRO A 300 -16.74 -16.36 -5.00
C PRO A 300 -17.01 -14.86 -5.13
N LEU A 301 -16.10 -14.02 -4.62
CA LEU A 301 -16.21 -12.57 -4.72
C LEU A 301 -15.88 -12.08 -6.14
N PHE A 302 -14.93 -12.72 -6.82
CA PHE A 302 -14.70 -12.53 -8.25
C PHE A 302 -15.93 -12.97 -9.05
N ASP A 303 -16.40 -14.21 -8.91
CA ASP A 303 -17.54 -14.77 -9.67
C ASP A 303 -18.83 -13.95 -9.50
N ALA A 304 -19.10 -13.49 -8.26
CA ALA A 304 -20.27 -12.65 -7.96
C ALA A 304 -20.23 -11.28 -8.66
N LEU A 305 -19.03 -10.74 -8.91
CA LEU A 305 -18.84 -9.44 -9.56
C LEU A 305 -18.56 -9.56 -11.07
N ASP A 306 -17.96 -10.66 -11.52
CA ASP A 306 -17.61 -10.98 -12.91
C ASP A 306 -18.85 -11.40 -13.72
N SER A 307 -19.88 -11.98 -13.07
CA SER A 307 -21.16 -12.32 -13.72
C SER A 307 -21.96 -11.12 -14.24
N LYS A 308 -21.54 -9.88 -13.98
CA LYS A 308 -22.22 -8.66 -14.45
C LYS A 308 -21.36 -7.68 -15.24
N LEU A 309 -20.03 -7.80 -15.25
CA LEU A 309 -19.14 -6.82 -15.89
C LEU A 309 -17.91 -7.54 -16.44
N ASP A 310 -17.73 -7.43 -17.75
CA ASP A 310 -16.54 -7.80 -18.50
C ASP A 310 -15.27 -7.37 -17.75
N SER A 311 -14.31 -8.29 -17.63
CA SER A 311 -13.06 -8.20 -16.87
C SER A 311 -12.04 -7.21 -17.48
N SER A 312 -12.55 -6.12 -18.05
CA SER A 312 -11.90 -5.13 -18.92
C SER A 312 -11.87 -3.72 -18.32
N GLN A 313 -12.25 -3.54 -17.04
CA GLN A 313 -12.15 -2.21 -16.43
C GLN A 313 -10.69 -1.78 -16.31
N THR A 314 -10.35 -0.79 -17.11
CA THR A 314 -9.04 -0.15 -17.10
C THR A 314 -9.15 1.30 -16.68
N LEU A 315 -8.11 1.79 -16.02
CA LEU A 315 -7.93 3.19 -15.68
C LEU A 315 -7.04 3.83 -16.73
N ILE A 316 -7.34 5.07 -17.11
CA ILE A 316 -6.55 5.82 -18.09
C ILE A 316 -6.00 7.05 -17.39
N GLY A 317 -4.73 7.35 -17.65
CA GLY A 317 -4.10 8.57 -17.19
C GLY A 317 -3.33 9.24 -18.31
N GLN A 318 -3.25 10.56 -18.22
CA GLN A 318 -2.48 11.40 -19.12
C GLN A 318 -1.53 12.24 -18.27
N GLY A 319 -0.31 12.43 -18.77
CA GLY A 319 0.68 13.30 -18.18
C GLY A 319 1.33 14.16 -19.25
N SER A 320 1.87 15.29 -18.83
CA SER A 320 2.59 16.21 -19.70
C SER A 320 3.60 17.00 -18.91
N ASP A 321 4.76 17.22 -19.49
CA ASP A 321 5.81 18.00 -18.84
C ASP A 321 6.55 18.87 -19.86
N ILE A 322 7.09 20.00 -19.41
CA ILE A 322 7.77 21.00 -20.23
C ILE A 322 9.08 21.42 -19.55
N HIS A 323 10.18 21.29 -20.28
CA HIS A 323 11.48 21.81 -19.85
C HIS A 323 12.08 22.77 -20.86
N ALA A 324 12.65 23.86 -20.35
CA ALA A 324 13.44 24.81 -21.12
C ALA A 324 14.83 24.24 -21.41
N PHE A 325 15.40 24.59 -22.57
CA PHE A 325 16.75 24.18 -22.92
C PHE A 325 17.82 25.04 -22.23
N GLU A 326 18.97 24.42 -21.95
CA GLU A 326 20.17 25.09 -21.44
C GLU A 326 21.42 24.56 -22.16
N SER A 327 22.31 25.47 -22.57
CA SER A 327 23.54 25.14 -23.27
C SER A 327 24.49 24.32 -22.40
N ASN A 328 25.23 23.40 -23.02
CA ASN A 328 26.26 22.57 -22.36
C ASN A 328 25.76 21.69 -21.20
N LYS A 329 24.45 21.42 -21.15
CA LYS A 329 23.86 20.43 -20.25
C LYS A 329 23.70 19.09 -20.98
N ILE A 330 23.76 18.00 -20.21
CA ILE A 330 23.45 16.67 -20.73
C ILE A 330 21.94 16.55 -20.93
N MET A 331 21.52 15.91 -22.01
CA MET A 331 20.10 15.65 -22.30
C MET A 331 19.80 14.17 -22.08
N TYR A 332 18.83 13.88 -21.22
CA TYR A 332 18.22 12.57 -21.08
C TYR A 332 16.75 12.64 -21.50
N LEU A 333 16.33 11.70 -22.34
CA LEU A 333 14.93 11.55 -22.75
C LEU A 333 14.53 10.09 -22.66
N CYS A 334 13.47 9.80 -21.91
CA CYS A 334 12.98 8.45 -21.67
C CYS A 334 14.08 7.48 -21.19
N GLY A 335 14.98 7.97 -20.32
CA GLY A 335 16.10 7.23 -19.74
C GLY A 335 17.33 7.09 -20.64
N VAL A 336 17.32 7.70 -21.84
CA VAL A 336 18.39 7.58 -22.84
C VAL A 336 19.12 8.91 -22.99
N ARG A 337 20.45 8.86 -22.95
CA ARG A 337 21.30 10.03 -23.22
C ARG A 337 21.23 10.40 -24.71
N ILE A 338 20.95 11.66 -25.00
CA ILE A 338 20.81 12.18 -26.36
C ILE A 338 22.02 13.04 -26.72
N GLU A 339 22.57 12.83 -27.91
CA GLU A 339 23.63 13.70 -28.42
C GLU A 339 23.00 15.04 -28.86
N SER A 340 23.34 16.10 -28.13
CA SER A 340 22.76 17.42 -28.33
C SER A 340 23.71 18.51 -27.83
N LYS A 341 23.60 19.71 -28.42
CA LYS A 341 24.33 20.91 -27.97
C LYS A 341 23.66 21.58 -26.76
N VAL A 342 22.45 21.15 -26.44
CA VAL A 342 21.63 21.65 -25.33
C VAL A 342 21.12 20.47 -24.49
N GLY A 343 20.89 20.71 -23.21
CA GLY A 343 20.17 19.82 -22.30
C GLY A 343 19.03 20.58 -21.62
N PHE A 344 18.64 20.17 -20.41
CA PHE A 344 17.52 20.79 -19.69
C PHE A 344 17.96 21.70 -18.55
N LYS A 345 17.22 22.79 -18.40
CA LYS A 345 17.25 23.61 -17.18
C LYS A 345 16.35 22.94 -16.14
N ALA A 346 16.93 22.14 -15.26
CA ALA A 346 16.22 21.41 -14.21
C ALA A 346 17.06 21.26 -12.94
N HIS A 347 16.38 21.00 -11.82
CA HIS A 347 17.02 20.63 -10.55
C HIS A 347 17.39 19.13 -10.47
N SER A 348 16.75 18.29 -11.30
CA SER A 348 17.05 16.87 -11.56
C SER A 348 17.80 16.70 -12.90
N ASP A 349 17.84 15.47 -13.44
CA ASP A 349 18.34 15.22 -14.81
C ASP A 349 17.47 15.83 -15.94
N GLY A 350 16.26 16.29 -15.59
CA GLY A 350 15.33 16.98 -16.49
C GLY A 350 14.64 16.10 -17.53
N ASP A 351 14.55 14.78 -17.30
CA ASP A 351 13.91 13.86 -18.25
C ASP A 351 12.38 14.06 -18.32
N VAL A 352 11.99 15.04 -19.13
CA VAL A 352 10.61 15.42 -19.44
C VAL A 352 9.75 14.25 -19.92
N GLY A 353 10.36 13.26 -20.61
CA GLY A 353 9.65 12.08 -21.10
C GLY A 353 9.24 11.16 -19.96
N ILE A 354 10.15 10.94 -19.02
CA ILE A 354 9.85 10.16 -17.80
C ILE A 354 8.86 10.90 -16.90
N HIS A 355 9.03 12.20 -16.68
CA HIS A 355 8.10 12.97 -15.85
C HIS A 355 6.66 12.89 -16.37
N ALA A 356 6.47 13.04 -17.70
CA ALA A 356 5.15 12.87 -18.30
C ALA A 356 4.57 11.46 -18.09
N ILE A 357 5.41 10.40 -18.12
CA ILE A 357 4.96 9.02 -17.82
C ILE A 357 4.58 8.88 -16.35
N ILE A 358 5.35 9.45 -15.43
CA ILE A 358 5.03 9.43 -13.99
C ILE A 358 3.66 10.05 -13.75
N ASP A 359 3.41 11.25 -14.29
CA ASP A 359 2.11 11.91 -14.16
C ASP A 359 0.97 11.12 -14.82
N ALA A 360 1.22 10.47 -15.96
CA ALA A 360 0.23 9.59 -16.56
C ALA A 360 -0.13 8.41 -15.64
N ILE A 361 0.85 7.79 -14.98
CA ILE A 361 0.63 6.68 -14.03
C ILE A 361 -0.14 7.18 -12.81
N LEU A 362 0.32 8.27 -12.20
CA LEU A 362 -0.32 8.85 -11.01
C LEU A 362 -1.74 9.34 -11.31
N GLY A 363 -1.96 9.94 -12.48
CA GLY A 363 -3.27 10.34 -12.98
C GLY A 363 -4.22 9.15 -13.13
N ALA A 364 -3.76 8.05 -13.75
CA ALA A 364 -4.56 6.83 -13.88
C ALA A 364 -4.96 6.25 -12.52
N MET A 365 -4.09 6.36 -11.52
CA MET A 365 -4.36 5.91 -10.16
C MET A 365 -5.25 6.87 -9.35
N ASN A 366 -5.47 8.10 -9.83
CA ASN A 366 -5.94 9.21 -8.99
C ASN A 366 -5.05 9.39 -7.74
N CYS A 367 -3.73 9.40 -7.93
CA CYS A 367 -2.71 9.47 -6.87
C CYS A 367 -1.91 10.79 -6.88
N GLY A 368 -2.46 11.85 -7.46
CA GLY A 368 -1.82 13.16 -7.52
C GLY A 368 -0.91 13.29 -8.73
N ASP A 369 0.18 14.02 -8.57
CA ASP A 369 1.19 14.27 -9.60
C ASP A 369 2.61 14.17 -9.02
N ILE A 370 3.62 14.28 -9.90
CA ILE A 370 5.03 14.17 -9.54
C ILE A 370 5.45 15.23 -8.52
N GLY A 371 4.87 16.43 -8.54
CA GLY A 371 5.21 17.52 -7.64
C GLY A 371 4.67 17.31 -6.23
N GLU A 372 3.50 16.67 -6.10
CA GLU A 372 2.97 16.21 -4.81
C GLU A 372 3.85 15.12 -4.19
N LEU A 373 4.37 14.19 -5.02
CA LEU A 373 5.16 13.04 -4.54
C LEU A 373 6.63 13.37 -4.30
N PHE A 374 7.23 14.19 -5.17
CA PHE A 374 8.65 14.56 -5.14
C PHE A 374 8.81 16.09 -5.25
N PRO A 375 8.49 16.85 -4.18
CA PRO A 375 8.52 18.31 -4.24
C PRO A 375 9.93 18.84 -4.48
N ASP A 376 10.09 19.80 -5.41
CA ASP A 376 11.37 20.45 -5.73
C ASP A 376 12.04 21.14 -4.52
N SER A 377 11.26 21.49 -3.49
CA SER A 377 11.78 22.07 -2.24
C SER A 377 12.55 21.09 -1.37
N ASP A 378 12.42 19.79 -1.63
CA ASP A 378 13.08 18.74 -0.85
C ASP A 378 14.47 18.44 -1.41
N ASN A 379 15.50 18.79 -0.62
CA ASN A 379 16.90 18.57 -1.00
C ASN A 379 17.23 17.08 -1.22
N ALA A 380 16.40 16.15 -0.72
CA ALA A 380 16.58 14.72 -0.94
C ALA A 380 16.46 14.31 -2.42
N TYR A 381 15.79 15.12 -3.26
CA TYR A 381 15.60 14.83 -4.70
C TYR A 381 16.47 15.68 -5.62
N LYS A 382 17.37 16.50 -5.05
CA LYS A 382 18.31 17.28 -5.86
C LYS A 382 19.23 16.36 -6.65
N ASN A 383 19.30 16.56 -7.97
CA ASN A 383 20.00 15.68 -8.91
C ASN A 383 19.49 14.23 -8.93
N ALA A 384 18.23 13.99 -8.57
CA ALA A 384 17.64 12.66 -8.68
C ALA A 384 17.64 12.18 -10.15
N ASP A 385 17.93 10.90 -10.34
CA ASP A 385 17.76 10.20 -11.62
C ASP A 385 16.28 9.87 -11.82
N SER A 386 15.69 10.40 -12.88
CA SER A 386 14.27 10.23 -13.19
C SER A 386 13.88 8.77 -13.37
N LYS A 387 14.81 7.89 -13.80
CA LYS A 387 14.57 6.44 -13.89
C LYS A 387 14.26 5.83 -12.52
N ILE A 388 14.92 6.32 -11.47
CA ILE A 388 14.69 5.86 -10.09
C ILE A 388 13.30 6.30 -9.62
N LEU A 389 12.91 7.55 -9.91
CA LEU A 389 11.58 8.08 -9.58
C LEU A 389 10.48 7.27 -10.28
N LEU A 390 10.65 7.02 -11.59
CA LEU A 390 9.72 6.22 -12.38
C LEU A 390 9.57 4.80 -11.83
N LYS A 391 10.70 4.14 -11.53
CA LYS A 391 10.70 2.80 -10.94
C LYS A 391 9.93 2.80 -9.61
N ARG A 392 10.20 3.77 -8.72
CA ARG A 392 9.51 3.88 -7.41
C ARG A 392 8.00 4.04 -7.57
N VAL A 393 7.57 4.92 -8.47
CA VAL A 393 6.13 5.12 -8.75
C VAL A 393 5.50 3.84 -9.27
N TYR A 394 6.18 3.12 -10.17
CA TYR A 394 5.63 1.89 -10.71
C TYR A 394 5.67 0.71 -9.74
N ASP A 395 6.71 0.57 -8.92
CA ASP A 395 6.77 -0.41 -7.83
C ASP A 395 5.61 -0.19 -6.85
N TYR A 396 5.31 1.07 -6.51
CA TYR A 396 4.15 1.42 -5.70
C TYR A 396 2.84 1.03 -6.39
N THR A 397 2.70 1.36 -7.69
CA THR A 397 1.55 0.98 -8.53
C THR A 397 1.27 -0.54 -8.47
N LEU A 398 2.33 -1.35 -8.62
CA LEU A 398 2.26 -2.80 -8.51
C LEU A 398 1.89 -3.26 -7.10
N SER A 399 2.42 -2.61 -6.06
CA SER A 399 2.12 -2.95 -4.65
C SER A 399 0.65 -2.70 -4.27
N VAL A 400 0.01 -1.72 -4.93
CA VAL A 400 -1.41 -1.37 -4.74
C VAL A 400 -2.36 -2.08 -5.73
N GLY A 401 -1.87 -3.16 -6.35
CA GLY A 401 -2.67 -4.09 -7.15
C GLY A 401 -3.03 -3.60 -8.54
N LEU A 402 -2.26 -2.67 -9.12
CA LEU A 402 -2.42 -2.20 -10.49
C LEU A 402 -1.19 -2.54 -11.33
N GLU A 403 -1.38 -2.75 -12.64
CA GLU A 403 -0.30 -2.96 -13.59
C GLU A 403 -0.54 -2.19 -14.90
N ILE A 404 0.53 -1.81 -15.59
CA ILE A 404 0.44 -1.11 -16.87
C ILE A 404 0.04 -2.09 -17.98
N VAL A 405 -0.94 -1.67 -18.79
CA VAL A 405 -1.32 -2.31 -20.05
C VAL A 405 -0.41 -1.83 -21.18
N ASN A 406 -0.33 -0.52 -21.38
CA ASN A 406 0.54 0.10 -22.37
C ASN A 406 0.82 1.57 -22.03
N ILE A 407 1.86 2.11 -22.66
CA ILE A 407 2.28 3.51 -22.58
C ILE A 407 2.45 4.04 -23.99
N ASP A 408 1.97 5.25 -24.25
CA ASP A 408 2.22 5.98 -25.48
C ASP A 408 2.73 7.38 -25.16
N VAL A 409 3.94 7.70 -25.64
CA VAL A 409 4.62 8.98 -25.41
C VAL A 409 4.75 9.74 -26.72
N THR A 410 4.56 11.05 -26.69
CA THR A 410 4.86 11.96 -27.80
C THR A 410 5.83 13.04 -27.31
N LEU A 411 7.00 13.10 -27.93
CA LEU A 411 8.00 14.13 -27.71
C LEU A 411 7.89 15.20 -28.80
N ILE A 412 7.61 16.44 -28.41
CA ILE A 412 7.36 17.56 -29.34
C ILE A 412 8.55 18.51 -29.23
N ALA A 413 9.47 18.41 -30.19
CA ALA A 413 10.75 19.13 -30.17
C ALA A 413 11.17 19.55 -31.58
N GLN A 414 11.68 20.78 -31.72
CA GLN A 414 12.30 21.21 -32.98
C GLN A 414 13.76 20.72 -33.13
N THR A 415 14.42 20.43 -32.02
CA THR A 415 15.78 19.88 -31.92
C THR A 415 15.93 19.20 -30.54
N PRO A 416 16.78 18.17 -30.38
CA PRO A 416 17.51 17.42 -31.42
C PRO A 416 16.60 16.45 -32.18
N LYS A 417 17.16 15.73 -33.17
CA LYS A 417 16.44 14.70 -33.92
C LYS A 417 16.26 13.45 -33.04
N ILE A 418 15.03 13.15 -32.65
CA ILE A 418 14.70 12.06 -31.70
C ILE A 418 14.64 10.69 -32.36
N SER A 419 14.28 10.60 -33.66
CA SER A 419 14.03 9.32 -34.35
C SER A 419 15.11 8.24 -34.18
N PRO A 420 16.42 8.54 -34.20
CA PRO A 420 17.48 7.54 -33.99
C PRO A 420 17.45 6.85 -32.62
N TYR A 421 16.86 7.48 -31.60
CA TYR A 421 16.90 7.03 -30.21
C TYR A 421 15.65 6.27 -29.76
N LYS A 422 14.57 6.27 -30.55
CA LYS A 422 13.26 5.72 -30.14
C LYS A 422 13.32 4.26 -29.67
N SER A 423 14.07 3.41 -30.37
CA SER A 423 14.22 2.00 -29.98
C SER A 423 14.88 1.84 -28.62
N GLN A 424 15.93 2.63 -28.35
CA GLN A 424 16.65 2.63 -27.08
C GLN A 424 15.75 3.14 -25.95
N MET A 425 14.93 4.17 -26.21
CA MET A 425 13.96 4.69 -25.24
C MET A 425 12.93 3.64 -24.86
N GLN A 426 12.40 2.90 -25.84
CA GLN A 426 11.47 1.80 -25.57
C GLN A 426 12.12 0.70 -24.73
N GLU A 427 13.38 0.35 -25.01
CA GLU A 427 14.13 -0.68 -24.26
C GLU A 427 14.43 -0.23 -22.82
N ALA A 428 14.86 1.02 -22.63
CA ALA A 428 15.11 1.59 -21.31
C ALA A 428 13.85 1.58 -20.45
N LEU A 429 12.72 2.08 -20.99
CA LEU A 429 11.44 2.10 -20.28
C LEU A 429 10.91 0.68 -20.02
N ALA A 430 11.04 -0.23 -20.98
CA ALA A 430 10.64 -1.63 -20.82
C ALA A 430 11.38 -2.29 -19.64
N HIS A 431 12.68 -2.03 -19.53
CA HIS A 431 13.50 -2.51 -18.42
C HIS A 431 13.09 -1.89 -17.08
N ILE A 432 12.93 -0.56 -17.01
CA ILE A 432 12.56 0.16 -15.78
C ILE A 432 11.18 -0.30 -15.26
N LEU A 433 10.24 -0.58 -16.17
CA LEU A 433 8.84 -0.84 -15.85
C LEU A 433 8.45 -2.32 -15.94
N TYR A 434 9.39 -3.24 -16.10
CA TYR A 434 9.08 -4.68 -16.24
C TYR A 434 8.06 -4.99 -17.34
N LEU A 435 8.10 -4.25 -18.45
CA LEU A 435 7.15 -4.34 -19.56
C LEU A 435 7.79 -4.98 -20.78
N GLN A 436 6.96 -5.52 -21.66
CA GLN A 436 7.40 -5.87 -23.00
C GLN A 436 7.52 -4.62 -23.85
N LYS A 437 8.52 -4.58 -24.75
CA LYS A 437 8.73 -3.46 -25.68
C LYS A 437 7.47 -3.13 -26.50
N SER A 438 6.67 -4.15 -26.84
CA SER A 438 5.39 -4.00 -27.57
C SER A 438 4.33 -3.22 -26.81
N GLN A 439 4.46 -3.05 -25.50
CA GLN A 439 3.56 -2.25 -24.66
C GLN A 439 3.96 -0.76 -24.63
N ILE A 440 5.04 -0.35 -25.30
CA ILE A 440 5.59 1.01 -25.23
C ILE A 440 5.71 1.61 -26.62
N SER A 441 5.03 2.73 -26.85
CA SER A 441 5.09 3.50 -28.09
C SER A 441 5.77 4.86 -27.83
N ILE A 442 6.77 5.21 -28.65
CA ILE A 442 7.45 6.51 -28.60
C ILE A 442 7.31 7.23 -29.95
N LYS A 443 6.57 8.34 -29.93
CA LYS A 443 6.37 9.24 -31.06
C LYS A 443 7.19 10.50 -30.88
N ALA A 444 7.54 11.13 -31.99
CA ALA A 444 8.23 12.40 -31.99
C ALA A 444 7.75 13.23 -33.17
N THR A 445 7.53 14.52 -32.95
CA THR A 445 7.14 15.48 -33.99
C THR A 445 7.78 16.82 -33.71
N THR A 446 7.85 17.68 -34.74
CA THR A 446 8.23 19.08 -34.56
C THR A 446 6.98 19.94 -34.33
N ALA A 447 7.19 21.20 -33.94
CA ALA A 447 6.13 22.21 -33.87
C ALA A 447 6.08 23.07 -35.15
N GLU A 448 6.70 22.62 -36.24
CA GLU A 448 6.73 23.32 -37.53
C GLU A 448 7.19 24.79 -37.42
N HIS A 449 8.24 25.04 -36.61
CA HIS A 449 8.75 26.37 -36.30
C HIS A 449 7.78 27.33 -35.57
N LEU A 450 6.67 26.81 -35.03
CA LEU A 450 5.70 27.58 -34.25
C LEU A 450 5.98 27.52 -32.74
N GLY A 451 5.71 28.64 -32.06
CA GLY A 451 5.79 28.74 -30.59
C GLY A 451 7.19 28.55 -30.00
N PHE A 452 7.26 28.36 -28.68
CA PHE A 452 8.53 28.20 -27.95
C PHE A 452 9.29 26.94 -28.41
N ILE A 453 8.58 25.87 -28.74
CA ILE A 453 9.16 24.64 -29.28
C ILE A 453 9.81 24.91 -30.63
N GLY A 454 9.08 25.57 -31.54
CA GLY A 454 9.58 25.93 -32.88
C GLY A 454 10.76 26.90 -32.86
N ARG A 455 10.80 27.81 -31.88
CA ARG A 455 11.94 28.69 -31.60
C ARG A 455 13.11 27.99 -30.88
N LYS A 456 12.98 26.70 -30.57
CA LYS A 456 14.00 25.90 -29.85
C LYS A 456 14.30 26.46 -28.45
N GLU A 457 13.28 26.92 -27.74
CA GLU A 457 13.39 27.40 -26.35
C GLU A 457 13.22 26.25 -25.34
N GLY A 458 12.58 25.15 -25.75
CA GLY A 458 12.36 23.98 -24.91
C GLY A 458 11.65 22.84 -25.65
N ILE A 459 11.20 21.85 -24.88
CA ILE A 459 10.49 20.65 -25.34
C ILE A 459 9.21 20.44 -24.52
N LEU A 460 8.21 19.83 -25.13
CA LEU A 460 7.03 19.29 -24.46
C LEU A 460 7.00 17.78 -24.64
N ALA A 461 6.79 17.03 -23.56
CA ALA A 461 6.42 15.62 -23.62
C ALA A 461 4.98 15.45 -23.17
N THR A 462 4.27 14.53 -23.82
CA THR A 462 2.95 14.06 -23.37
C THR A 462 2.98 12.54 -23.30
N ALA A 463 2.38 11.95 -22.28
CA ALA A 463 2.22 10.51 -22.17
C ALA A 463 0.77 10.14 -21.86
N ILE A 464 0.33 9.01 -22.38
CA ILE A 464 -0.92 8.35 -22.01
C ILE A 464 -0.57 6.94 -21.54
N THR A 465 -1.18 6.50 -20.44
CA THR A 465 -1.03 5.14 -19.93
C THR A 465 -2.37 4.56 -19.56
N GLN A 466 -2.49 3.25 -19.73
CA GLN A 466 -3.63 2.48 -19.29
C GLN A 466 -3.18 1.52 -18.19
N LEU A 467 -3.85 1.56 -17.04
CA LEU A 467 -3.65 0.62 -15.93
C LEU A 467 -4.82 -0.35 -15.86
N LYS A 468 -4.55 -1.54 -15.33
CA LYS A 468 -5.60 -2.50 -15.00
C LYS A 468 -5.33 -3.15 -13.64
N PRO A 469 -6.34 -3.75 -13.02
CA PRO A 469 -6.17 -4.61 -11.85
C PRO A 469 -5.18 -5.74 -12.16
N ARG A 470 -4.20 -5.92 -11.27
CA ARG A 470 -3.19 -6.97 -11.42
C ARG A 470 -3.82 -8.34 -11.21
N ASN A 471 -3.57 -9.27 -12.13
CA ASN A 471 -4.12 -10.63 -12.03
C ASN A 471 -3.29 -11.49 -11.07
N ILE A 472 -3.65 -11.43 -9.79
CA ILE A 472 -3.00 -12.19 -8.71
C ILE A 472 -3.12 -13.72 -8.87
N PHE A 473 -4.09 -14.24 -9.62
CA PHE A 473 -4.24 -15.68 -9.84
C PHE A 473 -3.25 -16.24 -10.86
N LYS A 474 -2.78 -15.41 -11.80
CA LYS A 474 -1.73 -15.82 -12.75
C LYS A 474 -0.38 -16.01 -12.06
N GLU A 475 -0.17 -15.36 -10.93
CA GLU A 475 1.07 -15.44 -10.14
C GLU A 475 1.14 -16.68 -9.25
N MET A 476 0.06 -17.48 -9.20
CA MET A 476 0.02 -18.77 -8.51
C MET A 476 0.53 -19.93 -9.38
N ARG A 477 0.74 -19.71 -10.69
CA ARG A 477 1.07 -20.76 -11.65
C ARG A 477 2.55 -20.91 -11.91
#